data_AF-A0A1I5BU13-F1
#
_entry.id   AF-A0A1I5BU13-F1
#
_cell.length_a   1.000
_cell.length_b   1.000
_cell.length_c   1.000
_cell.angle_alpha   90.00
_cell.angle_beta   90.00
_cell.angle_gamma   90.00
#
_symmetry.space_group_name_H-M   'P 1'
#
loop_
_entity.id
_entity.type
_entity.pdbx_description
1 polymer ?
#
loop_
_entity_poly.entity_id
_entity_poly.type
_entity_poly.pdbx_seq_one_letter_code
_entity_poly.pdbx_strand_id
1 'polypeptide(L)'
;MTGAELKQLRADLSEVLGQTLTAADMAKLCALPEKSGADTIRRWEVSGPTHAATKVLRVLAMASERYPILEKFDIFDRHDVREEERPARRAAFRAQMRDEVLRRLG
;
A
#
# COMPACT_ATOMS: atom_id res chain seq x y z
N MET A 1 -12.54 -2.86 0.42
CA MET A 1 -11.80 -2.26 1.54
C MET A 1 -12.78 -1.39 2.28
N THR A 2 -12.94 -1.59 3.58
CA THR A 2 -13.78 -0.74 4.45
C THR A 2 -12.99 0.48 4.93
N GLY A 3 -13.67 1.43 5.58
CA GLY A 3 -12.98 2.59 6.16
C GLY A 3 -12.02 2.21 7.29
N ALA A 4 -12.42 1.26 8.14
CA ALA A 4 -11.56 0.73 9.20
C ALA A 4 -10.30 0.05 8.63
N GLU A 5 -10.44 -0.72 7.55
CA GLU A 5 -9.31 -1.34 6.86
C GLU A 5 -8.37 -0.29 6.25
N LEU A 6 -8.88 0.81 5.71
CA LEU A 6 -8.06 1.91 5.22
C LEU A 6 -7.29 2.60 6.37
N LYS A 7 -7.94 2.82 7.51
CA LYS A 7 -7.29 3.40 8.68
C LYS A 7 -6.16 2.50 9.20
N GLN A 8 -6.39 1.18 9.23
CA GLN A 8 -5.36 0.20 9.58
C GLN A 8 -4.22 0.21 8.56
N LEU A 9 -4.54 0.26 7.26
CA LEU A 9 -3.52 0.34 6.21
C LEU A 9 -2.61 1.56 6.37
N ARG A 10 -3.17 2.73 6.74
CA ARG A 10 -2.35 3.92 7.02
C ARG A 10 -1.39 3.68 8.18
N ALA A 11 -1.83 3.01 9.24
CA ALA A 11 -0.97 2.67 10.38
C ALA A 11 0.12 1.67 9.98
N ASP A 12 -0.23 0.62 9.24
CA ASP A 12 0.71 -0.41 8.79
C ASP A 12 1.75 0.16 7.83
N LEU A 13 1.34 1.05 6.91
CA LEU A 13 2.27 1.76 6.05
C LEU A 13 3.18 2.70 6.85
N SER A 14 2.66 3.35 7.89
CA SER A 14 3.47 4.20 8.76
C SER A 14 4.56 3.40 9.49
N GLU A 15 4.19 2.22 9.99
CA GLU A 15 5.10 1.30 10.67
C GLU A 15 6.24 0.87 9.74
N VAL A 16 5.93 0.38 8.53
CA VAL A 16 6.95 -0.15 7.62
C VAL A 16 7.83 0.91 6.98
N LEU A 17 7.37 2.16 6.95
CA LEU A 17 8.17 3.30 6.47
C LEU A 17 8.94 4.00 7.59
N GLY A 18 8.69 3.65 8.86
CA GLY A 18 9.30 4.30 10.01
C GLY A 18 8.89 5.78 10.18
N GLN A 19 7.78 6.21 9.57
CA GLN A 19 7.27 7.58 9.66
C GLN A 19 5.74 7.59 9.75
N THR A 20 5.18 8.53 10.51
CA THR A 20 3.72 8.63 10.66
C THR A 20 3.09 9.26 9.42
N LEU A 21 2.32 8.48 8.66
CA LEU A 21 1.60 8.97 7.49
C LEU A 21 0.34 9.75 7.88
N THR A 22 0.23 10.95 7.34
CA THR A 22 -0.95 11.80 7.47
C THR A 22 -2.01 11.43 6.43
N ALA A 23 -3.23 11.97 6.60
CA ALA A 23 -4.26 11.87 5.57
C ALA A 23 -3.84 12.55 4.25
N ALA A 24 -2.99 13.58 4.31
CA ALA A 24 -2.46 14.23 3.12
C ALA A 24 -1.45 13.34 2.39
N ASP A 25 -0.63 12.60 3.13
CA ASP A 25 0.30 11.63 2.55
C ASP A 25 -0.45 10.52 1.83
N MET A 26 -1.46 9.94 2.48
CA MET A 26 -2.35 8.96 1.83
C MET A 26 -3.05 9.52 0.59
N ALA A 27 -3.36 10.83 0.59
CA ALA A 27 -3.94 11.49 -0.57
C ALA A 27 -2.96 11.56 -1.74
N LYS A 28 -1.69 11.90 -1.50
CA LYS A 28 -0.62 11.84 -2.51
C LYS A 28 -0.46 10.43 -3.08
N LEU A 29 -0.45 9.41 -2.21
CA LEU A 29 -0.35 8.00 -2.62
C LEU A 29 -1.49 7.57 -3.57
N CYS A 30 -2.68 8.13 -3.35
CA CYS A 30 -3.87 7.91 -4.17
C CYS A 30 -3.99 8.88 -5.36
N ALA A 31 -2.99 9.73 -5.62
CA ALA A 31 -3.01 10.79 -6.64
C ALA A 31 -4.24 11.71 -6.53
N LEU A 32 -4.68 12.00 -5.31
CA LEU A 32 -5.79 12.91 -5.06
C LEU A 32 -5.34 14.37 -5.12
N PRO A 33 -6.24 15.33 -5.43
CA PRO A 33 -5.91 16.75 -5.46
C PRO A 33 -5.41 17.25 -4.10
N GLU A 34 -4.34 18.05 -4.06
CA GLU A 34 -3.72 18.52 -2.81
C GLU A 34 -4.71 19.25 -1.88
N LYS A 35 -5.57 20.09 -2.46
CA LYS A 35 -6.50 20.95 -1.70
C LYS A 35 -7.63 20.20 -0.99
N SER A 36 -8.03 19.02 -1.48
CA SER A 36 -9.21 18.30 -0.98
C SER A 36 -8.98 16.80 -0.73
N GLY A 37 -7.78 16.32 -1.04
CA GLY A 37 -7.41 14.93 -0.95
C GLY A 37 -7.40 14.43 0.49
N ALA A 38 -6.85 15.21 1.43
CA ALA A 38 -6.82 14.84 2.84
C ALA A 38 -8.23 14.64 3.43
N ASP A 39 -9.18 15.51 3.10
CA ASP A 39 -10.58 15.38 3.55
C ASP A 39 -11.27 14.19 2.90
N THR A 40 -10.92 13.91 1.64
CA THR A 40 -11.41 12.72 0.95
C THR A 40 -10.91 11.44 1.63
N ILE A 41 -9.64 11.37 2.02
CA ILE A 41 -9.10 10.24 2.80
C ILE A 41 -9.83 10.11 4.14
N ARG A 42 -10.01 11.19 4.90
CA ARG A 42 -10.73 11.16 6.19
C ARG A 42 -12.17 10.64 6.04
N ARG A 43 -12.86 11.04 4.97
CA ARG A 43 -14.20 10.50 4.66
C ARG A 43 -14.13 9.01 4.34
N TRP A 44 -13.16 8.58 3.53
CA TRP A 44 -12.97 7.17 3.21
C TRP A 44 -12.60 6.32 4.42
N GLU A 45 -11.88 6.85 5.41
CA GLU A 45 -11.63 6.14 6.68
C GLU A 45 -12.92 5.84 7.46
N VAL A 46 -14.04 6.50 7.13
CA VAL A 46 -15.37 6.23 7.69
C VAL A 46 -16.23 5.41 6.72
N SER A 47 -16.41 5.87 5.49
CA SER A 47 -17.34 5.29 4.51
C SER A 47 -16.75 4.16 3.66
N GLY A 48 -15.42 4.02 3.65
CA GLY A 48 -14.67 3.22 2.69
C GLY A 48 -14.28 4.01 1.43
N PRO A 49 -13.16 3.63 0.79
CA PRO A 49 -12.69 4.22 -0.46
C PRO A 49 -13.48 3.78 -1.69
N THR A 50 -13.32 4.49 -2.80
CA THR A 50 -13.87 4.06 -4.09
C THR A 50 -13.21 2.76 -4.58
N HIS A 51 -13.84 2.09 -5.53
CA HIS A 51 -13.28 0.87 -6.12
C HIS A 51 -11.92 1.12 -6.80
N ALA A 52 -11.77 2.26 -7.48
CA ALA A 52 -10.51 2.65 -8.12
C ALA A 52 -9.39 2.87 -7.08
N ALA A 53 -9.68 3.65 -6.03
CA ALA A 53 -8.72 3.88 -4.95
C ALA A 53 -8.37 2.59 -4.20
N THR A 54 -9.36 1.71 -3.97
CA THR A 54 -9.13 0.40 -3.35
C THR A 54 -8.07 -0.42 -4.09
N LYS A 55 -8.03 -0.37 -5.43
CA LYS A 55 -7.00 -1.09 -6.21
C LYS A 55 -5.61 -0.54 -5.93
N VAL A 56 -5.45 0.78 -5.94
CA VAL A 56 -4.18 1.44 -5.64
C VAL A 56 -3.73 1.13 -4.22
N LEU A 57 -4.63 1.29 -3.25
CA LEU A 57 -4.34 1.03 -1.84
C LEU A 57 -3.93 -0.42 -1.58
N ARG A 58 -4.58 -1.39 -2.22
CA ARG A 58 -4.19 -2.81 -2.13
C ARG A 58 -2.80 -3.09 -2.71
N VAL A 59 -2.43 -2.37 -3.77
CA VAL A 59 -1.08 -2.49 -4.33
C VAL A 59 -0.05 -1.95 -3.35
N LEU A 60 -0.28 -0.75 -2.82
CA LEU A 60 0.64 -0.14 -1.84
C LEU A 60 0.71 -0.94 -0.54
N ALA A 61 -0.38 -1.57 -0.11
CA ALA A 61 -0.42 -2.44 1.07
C ALA A 61 0.61 -3.57 1.01
N MET A 62 0.99 -4.03 -0.19
CA MET A 62 2.01 -5.07 -0.36
C MET A 62 3.41 -4.64 0.12
N ALA A 63 3.64 -3.36 0.42
CA ALA A 63 4.85 -2.90 1.11
C ALA A 63 4.98 -3.46 2.55
N SER A 64 3.86 -3.86 3.15
CA SER A 64 3.79 -4.45 4.49
C SER A 64 3.64 -5.96 4.44
N GLU A 65 4.28 -6.63 5.39
CA GLU A 65 4.21 -8.09 5.50
C GLU A 65 2.85 -8.60 5.97
N ARG A 66 2.05 -7.70 6.56
CA ARG A 66 0.69 -7.97 7.05
C ARG A 66 -0.30 -8.24 5.91
N TYR A 67 0.07 -7.89 4.66
CA TYR A 67 -0.76 -8.07 3.48
C TYR A 67 -0.15 -9.10 2.52
N PRO A 68 -0.99 -9.95 1.91
CA PRO A 68 -0.53 -10.88 0.89
C PRO A 68 -0.07 -10.13 -0.35
N ILE A 69 0.96 -10.65 -1.02
CA ILE A 69 1.29 -10.24 -2.39
C ILE A 69 0.21 -10.87 -3.28
N LEU A 70 -0.51 -10.04 -4.03
CA LEU A 70 -1.63 -10.50 -4.85
C LEU A 70 -1.14 -11.43 -5.97
N GLU A 71 -1.91 -12.48 -6.29
CA GLU A 71 -1.59 -13.46 -7.37
C GLU A 71 -1.41 -12.82 -8.76
N LYS A 72 -2.05 -11.67 -9.04
CA LYS A 72 -1.80 -10.95 -10.31
C LYS A 72 -0.39 -10.36 -10.38
N PHE A 73 0.22 -10.13 -9.23
CA PHE A 73 1.60 -9.69 -9.07
C PHE A 73 2.45 -10.87 -8.60
N ASP A 74 2.09 -12.11 -8.97
CA ASP A 74 2.89 -13.28 -8.65
C ASP A 74 4.23 -13.15 -9.38
N ILE A 75 5.16 -12.50 -8.69
CA ILE A 75 6.59 -12.38 -9.01
C ILE A 75 7.24 -13.77 -8.97
N PHE A 76 6.50 -14.73 -8.41
CA PHE A 76 6.81 -16.13 -8.32
C PHE A 76 5.90 -16.85 -9.29
N ASP A 77 6.27 -16.91 -10.57
CA ASP A 77 5.77 -18.07 -11.28
C ASP A 77 6.30 -19.28 -10.49
N ARG A 78 5.38 -20.05 -9.92
CA ARG A 78 5.66 -21.22 -9.08
C ARG A 78 6.56 -22.23 -9.80
N HIS A 79 6.68 -22.10 -11.13
CA HIS A 79 7.51 -22.90 -12.02
C HIS A 79 8.93 -22.32 -12.28
N ASP A 80 9.18 -21.03 -12.06
CA ASP A 80 10.47 -20.39 -12.38
C ASP A 80 11.36 -20.09 -11.16
N VAL A 81 10.78 -19.99 -9.95
CA VAL A 81 11.53 -19.63 -8.74
C VAL A 81 11.64 -20.79 -7.77
N ARG A 82 12.88 -21.20 -7.48
CA ARG A 82 13.20 -22.20 -6.45
C ARG A 82 12.56 -21.79 -5.12
N GLU A 83 11.98 -22.75 -4.40
CA GLU A 83 11.24 -22.48 -3.16
C GLU A 83 12.09 -21.73 -2.13
N GLU A 84 13.38 -22.05 -2.06
CA GLU A 84 14.40 -21.45 -1.21
C GLU A 84 14.62 -19.95 -1.48
N GLU A 85 14.43 -19.50 -2.72
CA GLU A 85 14.64 -18.10 -3.12
C GLU A 85 13.40 -17.22 -2.90
N ARG A 86 12.22 -17.84 -2.73
CA ARG A 86 10.95 -17.13 -2.57
C ARG A 86 10.96 -16.13 -1.41
N PRO A 87 11.52 -16.42 -0.21
CA PRO A 87 11.61 -15.45 0.87
C PRO A 87 12.43 -14.20 0.50
N ALA A 88 13.61 -14.38 -0.08
CA ALA A 88 14.52 -13.28 -0.42
C ALA A 88 13.92 -12.35 -1.48
N ARG A 89 13.29 -12.93 -2.49
CA ARG A 89 12.57 -12.20 -3.54
C ARG A 89 11.35 -11.46 -3.01
N ARG A 90 10.58 -12.04 -2.06
CA ARG A 90 9.46 -11.35 -1.40
C ARG A 90 9.97 -10.12 -0.66
N ALA A 91 11.08 -10.26 0.07
CA ALA A 91 11.71 -9.16 0.76
C ALA A 91 12.16 -8.06 -0.22
N ALA A 92 12.78 -8.44 -1.35
CA ALA A 92 13.19 -7.50 -2.39
C ALA A 92 12.01 -6.74 -3.01
N PHE A 93 10.90 -7.43 -3.31
CA PHE A 93 9.70 -6.76 -3.80
C PHE A 93 9.09 -5.81 -2.77
N ARG A 94 9.01 -6.22 -1.50
CA ARG A 94 8.52 -5.35 -0.43
C ARG A 94 9.38 -4.10 -0.29
N ALA A 95 10.70 -4.24 -0.44
CA ALA A 95 11.61 -3.09 -0.47
C ALA A 95 11.28 -2.17 -1.65
N GLN A 96 11.12 -2.70 -2.86
CA GLN A 96 10.71 -1.91 -4.04
C GLN A 96 9.36 -1.20 -3.83
N MET A 97 8.40 -1.86 -3.18
CA MET A 97 7.11 -1.27 -2.85
C MET A 97 7.22 -0.15 -1.82
N ARG A 98 8.10 -0.28 -0.82
CA ARG A 98 8.40 0.82 0.12
C ARG A 98 9.04 2.00 -0.61
N ASP A 99 9.99 1.76 -1.51
CA ASP A 99 10.62 2.81 -2.31
C ASP A 99 9.61 3.52 -3.22
N GLU A 100 8.67 2.77 -3.81
CA GLU A 100 7.55 3.34 -4.57
C GLU A 100 6.67 4.25 -3.71
N VAL A 101 6.32 3.81 -2.51
CA VAL A 101 5.52 4.61 -1.57
C VAL A 101 6.27 5.90 -1.23
N LEU A 102 7.55 5.81 -0.87
CA LEU A 102 8.38 6.97 -0.57
C LEU A 102 8.46 7.95 -1.74
N ARG A 103 8.68 7.45 -2.96
CA ARG A 103 8.76 8.30 -4.16
C ARG A 103 7.47 9.08 -4.44
N ARG A 104 6.32 8.52 -4.09
CA ARG A 104 5.02 9.20 -4.23
C ARG A 104 4.77 10.26 -3.16
N LEU A 105 5.45 10.18 -2.02
CA LEU A 105 5.31 11.17 -0.96
C LEU A 105 6.07 12.47 -1.28
N GLY A 106 7.10 12.38 -2.13
CA GLY A 106 7.98 13.49 -2.52
C GLY A 106 9.32 13.38 -1.82
#